data_AF-A0AA38LP19-F1
#
_entry.id   AF-A0AA38LP19-F1
#
_cell.length_a   1.000
_cell.length_b   1.000
_cell.length_c   1.000
_cell.angle_alpha   90.00
_cell.angle_beta   90.00
_cell.angle_gamma   90.00
#
_symmetry.space_group_name_H-M   'P 1'
#
loop_
_entity.id
_entity.type
_entity.pdbx_description
1 polymer ?
#
loop_
_entity_poly.entity_id
_entity_poly.type
_entity_poly.pdbx_seq_one_letter_code
_entity_poly.pdbx_strand_id
1 'polypeptide(L)'
;SQVKCLSCGTESNKMDEIMDISLEILHANPLKEPLGRFLQVEVLDGNNKYNCEKCKKLSAAHKQLSIIQAPNVLVIQLKSFEDVFGGKIDRNIISEGHLGLTGHMSRD
;
A
#
# COMPACT_ATOMS: atom_id res chain seq x y z
N SER A 1 5.15 6.68 3.51
CA SER A 1 3.76 6.98 3.15
C SER A 1 3.62 8.47 2.85
N GLN A 2 2.75 8.83 1.91
CA GLN A 2 2.38 10.21 1.60
C GLN A 2 0.87 10.36 1.72
N VAL A 3 0.40 11.46 2.32
CA VAL A 3 -0.99 11.88 2.33
C VAL A 3 -1.12 13.27 1.72
N LYS A 4 -1.87 13.39 0.63
CA LYS A 4 -2.13 14.66 -0.08
C LYS A 4 -3.58 15.06 0.09
N CYS A 5 -3.82 16.16 0.79
CA CYS A 5 -5.17 16.71 0.98
C CYS A 5 -5.75 17.20 -0.36
N LEU A 6 -6.94 16.73 -0.72
CA LEU A 6 -7.60 17.11 -1.98
C LEU A 6 -8.20 18.52 -1.95
N SER A 7 -8.43 19.09 -0.77
CA SER A 7 -8.94 20.47 -0.67
C SER A 7 -7.87 21.54 -0.81
N CYS A 8 -6.64 21.29 -0.33
CA CYS A 8 -5.60 22.33 -0.28
C CYS A 8 -4.25 21.91 -0.86
N GLY A 9 -4.11 20.67 -1.33
CA GLY A 9 -2.89 20.15 -1.94
C GLY A 9 -1.73 19.90 -0.97
N THR A 10 -1.90 20.16 0.33
CA THR A 10 -0.81 19.95 1.31
C THR A 10 -0.48 18.48 1.40
N GLU A 11 0.82 18.18 1.34
CA GLU A 11 1.37 16.84 1.45
C GLU A 11 1.96 16.64 2.85
N SER A 12 1.64 15.49 3.45
CA SER A 12 2.21 15.00 4.70
C SER A 12 2.93 13.70 4.40
N ASN A 13 4.25 13.70 4.55
CA ASN A 13 5.10 12.56 4.24
C ASN A 13 5.64 11.96 5.54
N LYS A 14 5.59 10.63 5.65
CA LYS A 14 6.20 9.87 6.74
C LYS A 14 7.10 8.81 6.13
N MET A 15 8.37 8.79 6.53
CA MET A 15 9.31 7.73 6.16
C MET A 15 9.33 6.70 7.28
N ASP A 16 9.12 5.44 6.92
CA ASP A 16 9.05 4.32 7.84
C ASP A 16 9.93 3.19 7.29
N GLU A 17 10.74 2.58 8.15
CA GLU A 17 11.45 1.34 7.84
C GLU A 17 10.52 0.14 8.08
N ILE A 18 10.49 -0.81 7.14
CA ILE A 18 9.68 -2.02 7.23
C ILE A 18 10.54 -3.26 6.97
N MET A 19 10.22 -4.36 7.66
CA MET A 19 10.94 -5.63 7.52
C MET A 19 10.36 -6.51 6.40
N ASP A 20 9.05 -6.40 6.17
CA ASP A 20 8.33 -7.17 5.17
C ASP A 20 7.16 -6.35 4.60
N ILE A 21 6.67 -6.81 3.44
CA ILE A 21 5.42 -6.35 2.85
C ILE A 21 4.38 -7.46 2.97
N SER A 22 3.32 -7.20 3.73
CA SER A 22 2.23 -8.16 3.90
C SER A 22 1.13 -7.91 2.85
N LEU A 23 0.92 -8.88 1.96
CA LEU A 23 0.04 -8.77 0.80
C LEU A 23 -1.27 -9.54 0.97
N GLU A 24 -2.38 -8.88 0.67
CA GLU A 24 -3.72 -9.48 0.56
C GLU A 24 -3.84 -10.30 -0.72
N ILE A 25 -4.02 -11.62 -0.62
CA ILE A 25 -4.01 -12.53 -1.79
C ILE A 25 -5.38 -13.10 -2.16
N LEU A 26 -6.43 -12.83 -1.36
CA LEU A 26 -7.74 -13.46 -1.54
C LEU A 26 -8.30 -13.26 -2.96
N HIS A 27 -8.15 -12.06 -3.52
CA HIS A 27 -8.68 -11.69 -4.83
C HIS A 27 -7.61 -11.13 -5.78
N ALA A 28 -6.34 -11.55 -5.65
CA ALA A 28 -5.24 -11.00 -6.45
C ALA A 28 -4.23 -12.09 -6.87
N ASN A 29 -3.91 -12.17 -8.16
CA ASN A 29 -2.94 -13.10 -8.75
C ASN A 29 -2.68 -12.68 -10.21
N PRO A 30 -1.43 -12.59 -10.71
CA PRO A 30 -0.11 -12.94 -10.12
C PRO A 30 0.37 -12.01 -8.99
N LEU A 31 1.47 -12.35 -8.32
CA LEU A 31 2.09 -11.62 -7.18
C LEU A 31 2.27 -10.10 -7.41
N LYS A 32 2.47 -9.67 -8.65
CA LYS A 32 2.54 -8.25 -9.03
C LYS A 32 1.23 -7.49 -8.78
N GLU A 33 0.09 -8.16 -8.87
CA GLU A 33 -1.22 -7.55 -8.66
C GLU A 33 -1.45 -7.13 -7.20
N PRO A 34 -1.31 -8.01 -6.17
CA PRO A 34 -1.46 -7.58 -4.80
C PRO A 34 -0.38 -6.57 -4.37
N LEU A 35 0.86 -6.69 -4.89
CA LEU A 35 1.89 -5.68 -4.66
C LEU A 35 1.47 -4.32 -5.22
N GLY A 36 0.93 -4.29 -6.44
CA GLY A 36 0.43 -3.08 -7.07
C GLY A 36 -0.71 -2.44 -6.27
N ARG A 37 -1.65 -3.27 -5.76
CA ARG A 37 -2.73 -2.80 -4.88
C ARG A 37 -2.19 -2.22 -3.57
N PHE A 38 -1.20 -2.86 -2.95
CA PHE A 38 -0.58 -2.38 -1.71
C PHE A 38 0.06 -1.00 -1.85
N LEU A 39 0.60 -0.68 -3.04
CA LEU A 39 1.30 0.57 -3.35
C LEU A 39 0.42 1.57 -4.13
N GLN A 40 -0.85 1.22 -4.37
CA GLN A 40 -1.80 2.07 -5.09
C GLN A 40 -2.20 3.29 -4.24
N VAL A 41 -2.56 4.37 -4.92
CA VAL A 41 -3.21 5.51 -4.28
C VAL A 41 -4.58 5.08 -3.76
N GLU A 42 -4.80 5.22 -2.46
CA GLU A 42 -6.09 5.07 -1.80
C GLU A 42 -6.73 6.45 -1.56
N VAL A 43 -8.06 6.51 -1.61
CA VAL A 43 -8.82 7.72 -1.30
C VAL A 43 -9.33 7.62 0.14
N LEU A 44 -8.94 8.60 0.95
CA LEU A 44 -9.43 8.81 2.31
C LEU A 44 -10.66 9.71 2.25
N ASP A 45 -11.86 9.14 2.23
CA ASP A 45 -13.13 9.87 2.15
C ASP A 45 -14.20 9.32 3.10
N GLY A 46 -15.45 9.77 2.96
CA GLY A 46 -16.57 9.32 3.80
C GLY A 46 -16.30 9.46 5.30
N ASN A 47 -16.32 8.32 6.01
CA ASN A 47 -16.00 8.23 7.44
C ASN A 47 -14.49 8.13 7.73
N ASN A 48 -13.66 7.91 6.71
CA ASN A 48 -12.21 7.75 6.79
C ASN A 48 -11.45 8.99 6.28
N LYS A 49 -12.05 10.19 6.41
CA LYS A 49 -11.44 11.45 5.98
C LYS A 49 -10.18 11.77 6.78
N TYR A 50 -9.22 12.40 6.12
CA TYR A 50 -7.98 12.88 6.72
C TYR A 50 -8.20 14.19 7.48
N ASN A 51 -7.68 14.30 8.71
CA ASN A 51 -7.67 15.55 9.46
C ASN A 51 -6.53 16.45 8.98
N CYS A 52 -6.83 17.40 8.09
CA CYS A 52 -5.82 18.25 7.48
C CYS A 52 -5.43 19.40 8.41
N GLU A 53 -4.14 19.45 8.79
CA GLU A 53 -3.61 20.49 9.67
C GLU A 53 -3.67 21.90 9.07
N LYS A 54 -3.58 22.04 7.73
CA LYS A 54 -3.71 23.33 7.05
C LYS A 54 -5.15 23.79 6.95
N CYS A 55 -6.08 22.89 6.63
CA CYS A 55 -7.51 23.22 6.54
C CYS A 55 -8.20 23.29 7.90
N LYS A 56 -7.59 22.73 8.96
CA LYS A 56 -8.16 22.59 10.31
C LYS A 56 -9.51 21.86 10.31
N LYS A 57 -9.68 20.85 9.43
CA LYS A 57 -10.90 20.05 9.29
C LYS A 57 -10.63 18.69 8.64
N LEU A 58 -11.61 17.79 8.77
CA LEU A 58 -11.67 16.55 8.00
C LEU A 58 -11.87 16.87 6.50
N SER A 59 -10.99 16.33 5.65
CA SER A 59 -11.01 16.51 4.21
C SER A 59 -10.72 15.20 3.49
N ALA A 60 -11.20 15.09 2.26
CA ALA A 60 -10.80 14.00 1.40
C ALA A 60 -9.30 14.12 1.06
N ALA A 61 -8.60 13.00 1.01
CA ALA A 61 -7.17 12.96 0.71
C ALA A 61 -6.81 11.75 -0.15
N HIS A 62 -5.71 11.85 -0.88
CA HIS A 62 -5.03 10.69 -1.44
C HIS A 62 -3.96 10.22 -0.45
N LYS A 63 -3.91 8.93 -0.17
CA LYS A 63 -2.81 8.31 0.57
C LYS A 63 -2.11 7.28 -0.31
N GLN A 64 -0.79 7.20 -0.23
CA GLN A 64 -0.01 6.25 -1.01
C GLN A 64 1.20 5.76 -0.23
N LEU A 65 1.58 4.51 -0.48
CA LEU A 65 2.86 3.93 -0.08
C LEU A 65 3.77 3.84 -1.31
N SER A 66 5.03 4.21 -1.14
CA SER A 66 6.06 4.12 -2.18
C SER A 66 7.36 3.63 -1.55
N ILE A 67 8.18 2.96 -2.34
CA ILE A 67 9.48 2.43 -1.92
C ILE A 67 10.54 3.50 -2.14
N ILE A 68 11.16 4.00 -1.08
CA ILE A 68 12.24 4.98 -1.21
C ILE A 68 13.54 4.28 -1.59
N GLN A 69 13.82 3.17 -0.93
CA GLN A 69 15.00 2.35 -1.19
C GLN A 69 14.62 0.87 -1.23
N ALA A 70 15.04 0.18 -2.28
CA ALA A 70 14.84 -1.26 -2.38
C ALA A 70 15.81 -2.01 -1.45
N PRO A 71 15.34 -3.02 -0.69
CA PRO A 71 16.23 -3.80 0.16
C PRO A 71 17.03 -4.81 -0.67
N ASN A 72 18.18 -5.24 -0.16
CA ASN A 72 18.96 -6.33 -0.74
C ASN A 72 18.20 -7.67 -0.73
N VAL A 73 17.36 -7.86 0.29
CA VAL A 73 16.48 -9.01 0.44
C VAL A 73 15.07 -8.49 0.70
N LEU A 74 14.15 -8.76 -0.22
CA LEU A 74 12.74 -8.42 -0.07
C LEU A 74 11.99 -9.59 0.56
N VAL A 75 11.37 -9.34 1.72
CA VAL A 75 10.48 -10.29 2.38
C VAL A 75 9.04 -9.93 2.07
N ILE A 76 8.27 -10.88 1.55
CA ILE A 76 6.84 -10.72 1.27
C ILE A 76 6.07 -11.75 2.08
N GLN A 77 5.21 -11.27 2.97
CA GLN A 77 4.26 -12.11 3.68
C GLN A 77 2.98 -12.23 2.86
N LEU A 78 2.60 -13.45 2.48
CA LEU A 78 1.30 -13.69 1.85
C LEU A 78 0.25 -13.91 2.95
N LYS A 79 -0.76 -13.03 3.02
CA LYS A 79 -1.84 -13.15 4.00
C LYS A 79 -2.83 -14.23 3.55
N SER A 80 -2.54 -15.48 3.91
CA SER A 80 -3.31 -16.66 3.50
C SER A 80 -4.42 -17.05 4.48
N PHE A 81 -4.82 -16.16 5.38
CA PHE A 81 -5.86 -16.43 6.38
C PHE A 81 -6.91 -15.33 6.32
N GLU A 82 -8.18 -15.73 6.24
CA GLU A 82 -9.30 -14.79 6.26
C GLU A 82 -9.53 -14.25 7.67
N ASP A 83 -9.74 -12.94 7.80
CA ASP A 83 -9.91 -12.27 9.09
C ASP A 83 -11.16 -12.70 9.87
N VAL A 84 -12.25 -13.06 9.17
CA VAL A 84 -13.56 -13.29 9.78
C VAL A 84 -13.74 -14.72 10.27
N PHE A 85 -13.45 -15.69 9.41
CA PHE A 85 -13.72 -17.11 9.69
C PHE A 85 -12.44 -17.93 9.89
N GLY A 86 -11.26 -17.32 9.77
CA GLY A 86 -9.97 -18.00 9.93
C GLY A 86 -9.66 -19.03 8.83
N GLY A 87 -10.43 -19.03 7.75
CA GLY A 87 -10.24 -19.93 6.61
C GLY A 87 -8.87 -19.74 6.00
N LYS A 88 -8.17 -20.84 5.71
CA LYS A 88 -6.91 -20.79 4.95
C LYS A 88 -7.22 -20.65 3.47
N ILE A 89 -6.66 -19.63 2.85
CA ILE A 89 -6.68 -19.42 1.40
C ILE A 89 -5.69 -20.43 0.78
N ASP A 90 -6.22 -21.52 0.25
CA ASP A 90 -5.43 -22.57 -0.41
C ASP A 90 -5.45 -22.40 -1.94
N ARG A 91 -4.71 -21.39 -2.42
CA ARG A 91 -4.56 -21.09 -3.85
C ARG A 91 -3.10 -20.89 -4.22
N ASN A 92 -2.76 -21.20 -5.47
CA ASN A 92 -1.46 -20.87 -6.04
C ASN A 92 -1.36 -19.36 -6.35
N ILE A 93 -0.23 -18.74 -5.98
CA ILE A 93 0.14 -17.38 -6.37
C ILE A 93 1.30 -17.46 -7.36
N ILE A 94 1.06 -16.96 -8.57
CA ILE A 94 2.01 -17.00 -9.68
C ILE A 94 3.04 -15.89 -9.51
N SER A 95 4.33 -16.23 -9.65
CA SER A 95 5.46 -15.30 -9.66
C SER A 95 6.33 -15.55 -10.88
N GLU A 96 6.74 -14.49 -11.58
CA GLU A 96 7.44 -14.57 -12.88
C GLU A 96 8.97 -14.71 -12.76
N GLY A 97 9.50 -15.16 -11.61
CA GLY A 97 10.94 -15.29 -11.34
C GLY A 97 11.67 -13.94 -11.16
N HIS A 98 11.13 -12.87 -11.74
CA HIS A 98 11.54 -11.49 -11.54
C HIS A 98 10.36 -10.65 -11.06
N LEU A 99 10.63 -9.74 -10.12
CA LEU A 99 9.66 -8.79 -9.58
C LEU A 99 10.26 -7.38 -9.66
N GLY A 100 9.78 -6.57 -10.60
CA GLY A 100 10.24 -5.20 -10.77
C GLY A 100 9.61 -4.26 -9.74
N LEU A 101 10.43 -3.52 -8.99
CA LEU A 101 9.97 -2.53 -8.02
C LEU A 101 9.96 -1.09 -8.58
N THR A 102 10.57 -0.85 -9.73
CA THR A 102 10.83 0.49 -10.29
C THR A 102 9.57 1.34 -10.45
N GLY A 103 8.45 0.73 -10.85
CA GLY A 103 7.16 1.41 -10.98
C GLY A 103 6.53 1.87 -9.66
N HIS A 104 7.08 1.42 -8.53
CA HIS A 104 6.57 1.69 -7.19
C HIS A 104 7.55 2.47 -6.30
N MET A 105 8.69 2.88 -6.87
CA MET A 105 9.67 3.69 -6.14
C MET A 105 9.22 5.16 -6.09
N SER A 106 9.55 5.85 -4.99
CA SER A 106 9.36 7.31 -4.93
C SER A 106 10.23 7.99 -5.98
N ARG A 107 9.69 9.02 -6.62
CA ARG A 107 10.48 9.91 -7.49
C ARG A 107 10.99 11.04 -6.61
N ASP A 108 12.30 11.22 -6.57
CA ASP A 108 12.94 12.38 -5.96
C ASP A 108 12.54 13.68 -6.67
#